data_AF-A0A5D6UVP7-F1
#
_entry.id   AF-A0A5D6UVP7-F1
#
_cell.length_a   1.000
_cell.length_b   1.000
_cell.length_c   1.000
_cell.angle_alpha   90.00
_cell.angle_beta   90.00
_cell.angle_gamma   90.00
#
_symmetry.space_group_name_H-M   'P 1'
#
loop_
_entity.id
_entity.type
_entity.pdbx_description
1 polymer ?
#
loop_
_entity_poly.entity_id
_entity_poly.type
_entity_poly.pdbx_seq_one_letter_code
_entity_poly.pdbx_strand_id
1 'polypeptide(L)'
;MEIRIYNAQEQTTTTLAVEPVADRVYRAVENDIVDDRLTYGTTFGTVLQESGAHEVVSIIEPSAYTTWRFVLSPRYKESEYRLLGDEIMRQGGFWQVDFNCFATINLPPHSTLPLVELFELFDLEPPEMVE
;
A
#
# COMPACT_ATOMS: atom_id res chain seq x y z
N MET A 1 10.68 10.87 2.23
CA MET A 1 12.03 10.44 1.77
C MET A 1 11.85 9.11 1.08
N GLU A 2 12.72 8.73 0.16
CA GLU A 2 12.67 7.39 -0.46
C GLU A 2 13.85 6.55 0.01
N ILE A 3 13.61 5.26 0.27
CA ILE A 3 14.65 4.28 0.57
C ILE A 3 14.52 3.08 -0.36
N ARG A 4 15.65 2.42 -0.66
CA ARG A 4 15.64 1.16 -1.42
C ARG A 4 15.41 0.00 -0.47
N ILE A 5 14.37 -0.79 -0.71
CA ILE A 5 14.06 -1.99 0.08
C ILE A 5 14.46 -3.23 -0.71
N TYR A 6 15.31 -4.08 -0.14
CA TYR A 6 15.62 -5.38 -0.69
C TYR A 6 14.68 -6.43 -0.08
N ASN A 7 13.96 -7.15 -0.94
CA ASN A 7 13.16 -8.30 -0.57
C ASN A 7 13.93 -9.58 -0.96
N ALA A 8 14.39 -10.33 0.04
CA ALA A 8 15.20 -11.53 -0.17
C ALA A 8 14.39 -12.71 -0.75
N GLN A 9 13.08 -12.77 -0.48
CA GLN A 9 12.20 -13.83 -0.98
C GLN A 9 12.01 -13.71 -2.50
N GLU A 10 11.68 -12.51 -2.96
CA GLU A 10 11.44 -12.22 -4.38
C GLU A 10 12.73 -11.83 -5.12
N GLN A 11 13.87 -11.78 -4.42
CA GLN A 11 15.19 -11.40 -4.93
C GLN A 11 15.19 -10.07 -5.70
N THR A 12 14.40 -9.11 -5.24
CA THR A 12 14.19 -7.84 -5.92
C THR A 12 14.44 -6.65 -4.99
N THR A 13 14.70 -5.49 -5.58
CA THR A 13 14.83 -4.22 -4.84
C THR A 13 13.79 -3.25 -5.33
N THR A 14 12.93 -2.78 -4.43
CA THR A 14 11.96 -1.71 -4.66
C THR A 14 12.48 -0.39 -4.10
N THR A 15 11.82 0.70 -4.47
CA THR A 15 11.97 1.99 -3.78
C THR A 15 10.67 2.26 -3.08
N LEU A 16 10.75 2.65 -1.80
CA LEU A 16 9.59 2.91 -0.96
C LEU A 16 9.69 4.31 -0.36
N ALA A 17 8.64 5.10 -0.51
CA ALA A 17 8.47 6.36 0.17
C ALA A 17 8.18 6.13 1.66
N VAL A 18 8.97 6.78 2.50
CA VAL A 18 8.92 6.65 3.96
C VAL A 18 9.08 7.99 4.69
N GLU A 19 8.57 8.01 5.91
CA GLU A 19 8.87 8.98 6.95
C GLU A 19 9.89 8.38 7.95
N PRO A 20 10.98 9.09 8.31
CA PRO A 20 11.89 8.64 9.36
C PRO A 20 11.25 8.77 10.74
N VAL A 21 11.31 7.70 11.54
CA VAL A 21 10.80 7.69 12.92
C VAL A 21 11.95 7.68 13.92
N ALA A 22 12.99 6.88 13.66
CA ALA A 22 14.23 6.83 14.43
C ALA A 22 15.38 6.35 13.54
N ASP A 23 16.57 6.13 14.11
CA ASP A 23 17.68 5.55 13.34
C ASP A 23 17.29 4.18 12.77
N ARG A 24 17.31 4.06 11.44
CA ARG A 24 16.93 2.86 10.67
C ARG A 24 15.51 2.35 10.93
N VAL A 25 14.64 3.20 11.48
CA VAL A 25 13.22 2.93 11.69
C VAL A 25 12.41 3.91 10.87
N TYR A 26 11.49 3.37 10.09
CA TYR A 26 10.74 4.12 9.09
C TYR A 26 9.26 3.79 9.18
N ARG A 27 8.43 4.75 8.78
CA ARG A 27 7.00 4.55 8.55
C ARG A 27 6.72 4.65 7.06
N ALA A 28 6.05 3.64 6.50
CA ALA A 28 5.64 3.64 5.10
C ALA A 28 4.59 4.72 4.87
N VAL A 29 4.79 5.56 3.85
CA VAL A 29 3.82 6.57 3.41
C VAL A 29 3.15 6.21 2.08
N GLU A 30 3.42 5.01 1.59
CA GLU A 30 2.78 4.34 0.47
C GLU A 30 2.79 2.82 0.73
N ASN A 31 2.21 2.02 -0.16
CA ASN A 31 2.25 0.57 -0.09
C ASN A 31 3.41 0.04 -0.94
N ASP A 32 4.18 -0.90 -0.41
CA ASP A 32 5.14 -1.64 -1.22
C ASP A 32 4.39 -2.67 -2.09
N ILE A 33 4.74 -2.72 -3.37
CA ILE A 33 4.12 -3.65 -4.35
C ILE A 33 4.64 -5.09 -4.23
N VAL A 34 5.78 -5.30 -3.57
CA VAL A 34 6.42 -6.62 -3.43
C VAL A 34 6.26 -7.16 -2.01
N ASP A 35 6.47 -6.35 -0.98
CA ASP A 35 6.35 -6.74 0.43
C ASP A 35 5.00 -6.30 1.00
N ASP A 36 4.06 -7.25 1.10
CA ASP A 36 2.70 -7.01 1.59
C ASP A 36 2.61 -6.60 3.06
N ARG A 37 3.69 -6.74 3.82
CA ARG A 37 3.78 -6.26 5.20
C ARG A 37 3.98 -4.74 5.25
N LEU A 38 4.52 -4.14 4.19
CA LEU A 38 4.87 -2.72 4.11
C LEU A 38 3.74 -1.90 3.48
N THR A 39 2.58 -1.90 4.11
CA THR A 39 1.42 -1.08 3.71
C THR A 39 1.48 0.32 4.31
N TYR A 40 0.66 1.23 3.76
CA TYR A 40 0.55 2.60 4.23
C TYR A 40 0.36 2.67 5.75
N GLY A 41 1.23 3.41 6.45
CA GLY A 41 1.20 3.59 7.90
C GLY A 41 1.97 2.54 8.71
N THR A 42 2.44 1.44 8.11
CA THR A 42 3.27 0.45 8.81
C THR A 42 4.60 1.07 9.25
N THR A 43 4.98 0.84 10.51
CA THR A 43 6.29 1.22 11.05
C THR A 43 7.19 -0.01 11.14
N PHE A 44 8.39 0.07 10.59
CA PHE A 44 9.29 -1.07 10.45
C PHE A 44 10.76 -0.69 10.69
N GLY A 45 11.54 -1.68 11.14
CA GLY A 45 12.98 -1.57 11.35
C GLY A 45 13.76 -2.21 10.20
N THR A 46 14.93 -1.64 9.90
CA THR A 46 15.78 -2.11 8.80
C THR A 46 17.25 -2.27 9.19
N VAL A 47 17.99 -3.02 8.39
CA VAL A 47 19.45 -3.02 8.36
C VAL A 47 19.92 -2.55 6.99
N LEU A 48 20.91 -1.66 6.97
CA LEU A 48 21.53 -1.18 5.74
C LEU A 48 22.58 -2.20 5.27
N GLN A 49 22.44 -2.71 4.05
CA GLN A 49 23.41 -3.59 3.42
C GLN A 49 24.56 -2.81 2.77
N GLU A 50 25.65 -3.51 2.45
CA GLU A 50 26.80 -2.94 1.72
C GLU A 50 26.39 -2.35 0.35
N SER A 51 25.33 -2.89 -0.25
CA SER A 51 24.74 -2.42 -1.51
C SER A 51 24.03 -1.05 -1.40
N GLY A 52 23.85 -0.54 -0.18
CA GLY A 52 23.07 0.66 0.12
C GLY A 52 21.55 0.43 0.14
N ALA A 53 21.08 -0.80 -0.04
CA ALA A 53 19.67 -1.15 0.17
C ALA A 53 19.39 -1.51 1.63
N HIS A 54 18.17 -1.23 2.07
CA HIS A 54 17.65 -1.61 3.37
C HIS A 54 16.98 -2.97 3.28
N GLU A 55 17.25 -3.85 4.23
CA GLU A 55 16.51 -5.09 4.43
C GLU A 55 15.63 -4.96 5.67
N VAL A 56 14.34 -5.30 5.52
CA VAL A 56 13.38 -5.23 6.63
C VAL A 56 13.63 -6.40 7.58
N VAL A 57 13.91 -6.07 8.85
CA VAL A 57 14.19 -7.08 9.88
C VAL A 57 13.03 -7.29 10.84
N SER A 58 12.15 -6.30 10.98
CA SER A 58 10.97 -6.40 11.84
C SER A 58 9.89 -5.39 11.47
N ILE A 59 8.64 -5.80 11.65
CA ILE A 59 7.50 -4.89 11.75
C ILE A 59 7.40 -4.47 13.22
N ILE A 60 7.50 -3.17 13.48
CA ILE A 60 7.47 -2.59 14.84
C ILE A 60 6.03 -2.27 15.22
N GLU A 61 5.28 -1.67 14.29
CA GLU A 61 3.87 -1.36 14.43
C GLU A 61 3.18 -1.64 13.09
N PRO A 62 2.23 -2.58 13.03
CA PRO A 62 1.47 -2.82 11.82
C PRO A 62 0.60 -1.60 11.50
N SER A 63 0.23 -1.44 10.23
CA SER A 63 -0.74 -0.42 9.83
C SER A 63 -2.04 -0.56 10.62
N ALA A 64 -2.56 0.58 11.09
CA ALA A 64 -3.89 0.64 11.72
C ALA A 64 -5.03 0.58 10.69
N TYR A 65 -4.71 0.63 9.39
CA TYR A 65 -5.67 0.60 8.31
C TYR A 65 -6.00 -0.83 7.90
N THR A 66 -7.25 -1.08 7.55
CA THR A 66 -7.59 -2.29 6.80
C THR A 66 -7.18 -2.08 5.35
N THR A 67 -6.49 -3.07 4.77
CA THR A 67 -5.92 -2.97 3.42
C THR A 67 -6.64 -3.93 2.46
N TRP A 68 -6.95 -3.46 1.26
CA TRP A 68 -7.52 -4.26 0.18
C TRP A 68 -6.72 -4.06 -1.09
N ARG A 69 -6.50 -5.14 -1.84
CA ARG A 69 -5.81 -5.14 -3.13
C ARG A 69 -6.70 -5.76 -4.20
N PHE A 70 -6.75 -5.15 -5.37
CA PHE A 70 -7.53 -5.66 -6.50
C PHE A 70 -6.97 -5.18 -7.84
N VAL A 71 -7.37 -5.91 -8.89
CA VAL A 71 -7.06 -5.54 -10.26
C VAL A 71 -8.16 -4.63 -10.79
N LEU A 72 -7.77 -3.48 -11.31
CA LEU A 72 -8.67 -2.55 -11.99
C LEU A 72 -9.17 -3.15 -13.30
N SER A 73 -10.48 -3.08 -13.51
CA SER A 73 -11.09 -3.47 -14.77
C SER A 73 -10.61 -2.54 -15.90
N PRO A 74 -10.11 -3.08 -17.03
CA PRO A 74 -9.68 -2.27 -18.18
C PRO A 74 -10.84 -1.59 -18.91
N ARG A 75 -12.09 -1.88 -18.50
CA ARG A 75 -13.31 -1.29 -19.07
C ARG A 75 -13.44 0.20 -18.74
N TYR A 76 -12.90 0.62 -17.60
CA TYR A 76 -12.99 1.99 -17.10
C TYR A 76 -11.66 2.72 -17.30
N LYS A 77 -11.74 4.03 -17.50
CA LYS A 77 -10.59 4.93 -17.58
C LYS A 77 -10.06 5.24 -16.19
N GLU A 78 -8.77 5.55 -16.10
CA GLU A 78 -8.13 6.05 -14.87
C GLU A 78 -8.90 7.21 -14.22
N SER A 79 -9.47 8.11 -15.02
CA SER A 79 -10.28 9.24 -14.52
C SER A 79 -11.55 8.82 -13.78
N GLU A 80 -12.11 7.65 -14.09
CA GLU A 80 -13.30 7.12 -13.42
C GLU A 80 -12.92 6.55 -12.04
N TYR A 81 -11.76 5.89 -11.94
CA TYR A 81 -11.19 5.46 -10.66
C TYR A 81 -10.70 6.63 -9.79
N ARG A 82 -10.36 7.77 -10.39
CA ARG A 82 -9.94 8.95 -9.62
C ARG A 82 -11.01 9.43 -8.65
N LEU A 83 -12.29 9.41 -9.05
CA LEU A 83 -13.39 9.78 -8.16
C LEU A 83 -13.50 8.84 -6.95
N LEU A 84 -13.24 7.54 -7.16
CA LEU A 84 -13.17 6.55 -6.09
C LEU A 84 -11.99 6.84 -5.15
N GLY A 85 -10.80 7.08 -5.71
CA GLY A 85 -9.61 7.44 -4.95
C GLY A 85 -9.80 8.71 -4.11
N ASP A 86 -10.38 9.76 -4.69
CA ASP A 86 -10.67 11.02 -4.01
C ASP A 86 -11.63 10.81 -2.82
N GLU A 87 -12.67 9.99 -2.99
CA GLU A 87 -13.62 9.68 -1.93
C GLU A 87 -12.97 8.87 -0.80
N ILE A 88 -12.11 7.90 -1.13
CA ILE A 88 -11.33 7.12 -0.16
C ILE A 88 -10.42 8.05 0.66
N MET A 89 -9.68 8.94 -0.01
CA MET A 89 -8.79 9.90 0.65
C MET A 89 -9.59 10.91 1.49
N ARG A 90 -10.77 11.33 1.04
CA ARG A 90 -11.67 12.23 1.80
C ARG A 90 -12.12 11.62 3.13
N GLN A 91 -12.26 10.30 3.21
CA GLN A 91 -12.59 9.58 4.45
C GLN A 91 -11.37 9.26 5.32
N GLY A 92 -10.21 9.83 4.99
CA GLY A 92 -8.96 9.59 5.71
C GLY A 92 -8.29 8.27 5.35
N GLY A 93 -8.70 7.62 4.26
CA GLY A 93 -8.00 6.46 3.70
C GLY A 93 -6.83 6.84 2.80
N PHE A 94 -6.22 5.83 2.21
CA PHE A 94 -5.16 5.95 1.22
C PHE A 94 -5.50 5.14 -0.03
N TRP A 95 -5.18 5.69 -1.19
CA TRP A 95 -5.42 5.12 -2.50
C TRP A 95 -4.12 5.12 -3.29
N GLN A 96 -3.72 3.95 -3.78
CA GLN A 96 -2.55 3.78 -4.63
C GLN A 96 -2.91 2.93 -5.83
N VAL A 97 -2.43 3.32 -7.00
CA VAL A 97 -2.51 2.53 -8.22
C VAL A 97 -1.12 2.32 -8.77
N ASP A 98 -0.74 1.05 -8.87
CA ASP A 98 0.52 0.61 -9.44
C ASP A 98 0.30 -0.01 -10.81
N PHE A 99 1.24 0.25 -11.73
CA PHE A 99 1.21 -0.24 -13.12
C PHE A 99 -0.11 0.02 -13.87
N ASN A 100 -0.87 1.03 -13.47
CA ASN A 100 -2.20 1.39 -13.99
C ASN A 100 -3.27 0.29 -13.89
N CYS A 101 -3.02 -0.77 -13.11
CA CYS A 101 -3.97 -1.89 -13.02
C CYS A 101 -4.06 -2.54 -11.64
N PHE A 102 -3.13 -2.30 -10.71
CA PHE A 102 -3.23 -2.82 -9.35
C PHE A 102 -3.60 -1.67 -8.41
N ALA A 103 -4.74 -1.76 -7.77
CA ALA A 103 -5.15 -0.79 -6.78
C ALA A 103 -4.98 -1.35 -5.38
N THR A 104 -4.39 -0.55 -4.49
CA THR A 104 -4.35 -0.79 -3.05
C THR A 104 -5.12 0.31 -2.34
N ILE A 105 -6.07 -0.09 -1.51
CA ILE A 105 -6.85 0.78 -0.63
C ILE A 105 -6.45 0.51 0.80
N ASN A 106 -6.21 1.55 1.58
CA ASN A 106 -6.10 1.46 3.04
C ASN A 106 -7.22 2.32 3.65
N LEU A 107 -8.16 1.73 4.41
CA LEU A 107 -9.22 2.49 5.11
C LEU A 107 -9.04 2.46 6.62
N PRO A 108 -9.40 3.54 7.32
CA PRO A 108 -9.50 3.52 8.77
C PRO A 108 -10.46 2.40 9.23
N PRO A 109 -10.23 1.80 10.40
CA PRO A 109 -11.01 0.66 10.89
C PRO A 109 -12.48 1.00 11.18
N HIS A 110 -12.82 2.29 11.22
CA HIS A 110 -14.18 2.80 11.43
C HIS A 110 -14.80 3.37 10.15
N SER A 111 -14.18 3.14 9.00
CA SER A 111 -14.72 3.57 7.72
C SER A 111 -16.09 2.92 7.48
N THR A 112 -17.03 3.73 6.98
CA THR A 112 -18.37 3.28 6.60
C THR A 112 -18.54 3.20 5.09
N LEU A 113 -17.44 3.39 4.34
CA LEU A 113 -17.42 3.33 2.90
C LEU A 113 -17.82 1.92 2.42
N PRO A 114 -18.90 1.77 1.64
CA PRO A 114 -19.41 0.46 1.24
C PRO A 114 -18.55 -0.10 0.09
N LEU A 115 -17.38 -0.63 0.43
CA LEU A 115 -16.41 -1.13 -0.56
C LEU A 115 -17.00 -2.16 -1.52
N VAL A 116 -17.83 -3.09 -1.03
CA VAL A 116 -18.48 -4.10 -1.87
C VAL A 116 -19.38 -3.45 -2.93
N GLU A 117 -20.22 -2.48 -2.53
CA GLU A 117 -21.11 -1.78 -3.46
C GLU A 117 -20.30 -0.95 -4.48
N LEU A 118 -19.19 -0.36 -4.05
CA LEU A 118 -18.28 0.36 -4.95
C LEU A 118 -17.62 -0.61 -5.94
N PHE A 119 -17.19 -1.79 -5.49
CA PHE A 119 -16.61 -2.80 -6.38
C PHE A 119 -17.63 -3.32 -7.39
N GLU A 120 -18.88 -3.53 -7.00
CA GLU A 120 -19.97 -3.88 -7.92
C GLU A 120 -20.23 -2.77 -8.95
N LEU A 121 -20.24 -1.50 -8.52
CA LEU A 121 -20.44 -0.35 -9.41
C LEU A 121 -19.35 -0.24 -10.48
N PHE A 122 -18.11 -0.56 -10.11
CA PHE A 122 -16.94 -0.50 -10.99
C PHE A 122 -16.58 -1.85 -11.62
N ASP A 123 -17.42 -2.88 -11.49
CA ASP A 123 -17.20 -4.23 -12.05
C ASP A 123 -15.76 -4.73 -11.74
N LEU A 124 -15.33 -4.48 -10.50
CA LEU A 124 -14.02 -4.87 -9.99
C LEU A 124 -14.08 -6.31 -9.49
N GLU A 125 -13.05 -7.10 -9.81
CA GLU A 125 -12.93 -8.42 -9.22
C GLU A 125 -12.84 -8.28 -7.68
N PRO A 126 -13.54 -9.15 -6.92
CA PRO A 126 -13.54 -9.06 -5.47
C PRO A 126 -12.10 -9.14 -4.95
N PRO A 127 -11.74 -8.33 -3.94
CA PRO A 127 -10.36 -8.19 -3.51
C PRO A 127 -9.80 -9.53 -3.03
N GLU A 128 -8.52 -9.77 -3.29
CA GLU A 128 -7.77 -10.68 -2.43
C GLU A 128 -7.64 -9.98 -1.07
N MET A 129 -8.26 -10.56 -0.06
CA MET A 129 -8.05 -10.16 1.33
C MET A 129 -6.64 -10.61 1.72
N VAL A 130 -5.74 -9.65 1.91
CA VAL A 130 -4.43 -9.90 2.50
C VAL A 130 -4.58 -9.63 4.00
N GLU A 131 -4.59 -10.69 4.81
CA GLU A 131 -4.64 -10.61 6.29
C GLU A 131 -3.29 -10.26 6.90
#